data_AF-A0A845RF05-F1
#
_entry.id   AF-A0A845RF05-F1
#
_cell.length_a   1.000
_cell.length_b   1.000
_cell.length_c   1.000
_cell.angle_alpha   90.00
_cell.angle_beta   90.00
_cell.angle_gamma   90.00
#
_symmetry.space_group_name_H-M   'P 1'
#
loop_
_entity.id
_entity.type
_entity.pdbx_description
1 polymer ?
#
loop_
_entity_poly.entity_id
_entity_poly.type
_entity_poly.pdbx_seq_one_letter_code
_entity_poly.pdbx_strand_id
1 'polypeptide(L)'
;MGRLWDAQKETCFCVLAARGFSPEEAARRADLADMENLLLGSVRVRRRIARLRAQLDEMFPPQALARAGLARIALGDASGALDGQQTGGDLFHAAEVKLAKAGGVEIKFFDRLRALSMLAEMGGASGGDALLEALSLSARTLGTDEEATGSG
;
A
#
# COMPACT_ATOMS: atom_id res chain seq x y z
N MET A 1 14.70 23.13 -29.29
CA MET A 1 13.44 22.34 -29.19
C MET A 1 12.74 22.71 -27.91
N GLY A 2 11.54 23.30 -28.00
CA GLY A 2 10.70 23.58 -26.83
C GLY A 2 10.18 22.29 -26.21
N ARG A 3 9.91 22.29 -24.90
CA ARG A 3 9.24 21.15 -24.26
C ARG A 3 7.80 21.06 -24.76
N LEU A 4 7.38 19.85 -25.12
CA LEU A 4 6.01 19.53 -25.54
C LEU A 4 5.00 19.48 -24.37
N TRP A 5 5.50 19.55 -23.13
CA TRP A 5 4.69 19.47 -21.91
C TRP A 5 5.19 20.40 -20.82
N ASP A 6 4.32 20.68 -19.86
CA ASP A 6 4.62 21.51 -18.69
C ASP A 6 5.57 20.82 -17.69
N ALA A 7 6.41 21.61 -17.03
CA ALA A 7 7.37 21.10 -16.04
C ALA A 7 6.69 20.46 -14.81
N GLN A 8 5.47 20.91 -14.47
CA GLN A 8 4.67 20.32 -13.40
C GLN A 8 4.19 18.91 -13.76
N LYS A 9 3.69 18.72 -14.99
CA LYS A 9 3.26 17.40 -15.48
C LYS A 9 4.43 16.42 -15.57
N GLU A 10 5.58 16.86 -16.08
CA GLU A 10 6.82 16.06 -16.08
C GLU A 10 7.24 15.65 -14.65
N THR A 11 7.10 16.57 -13.69
CA THR A 11 7.40 16.30 -12.28
C THR A 11 6.43 15.26 -11.69
N CYS A 12 5.14 15.41 -11.96
CA CYS A 12 4.12 14.45 -11.53
C CYS A 12 4.42 13.05 -12.08
N PHE A 13 4.69 12.95 -13.39
CA PHE A 13 5.10 11.71 -14.04
C PHE A 13 6.33 11.08 -13.36
N CYS A 14 7.38 11.87 -13.10
CA CYS A 14 8.59 11.36 -12.47
C CYS A 14 8.34 10.81 -11.06
N VAL A 15 7.50 11.49 -10.27
CA VAL A 15 7.15 11.05 -8.90
C VAL A 15 6.33 9.77 -8.94
N LEU A 16 5.34 9.68 -9.83
CA LEU A 16 4.50 8.48 -9.98
C LEU A 16 5.32 7.28 -10.45
N ALA A 17 6.17 7.45 -11.47
CA ALA A 17 7.06 6.40 -11.94
C ALA A 17 8.05 5.96 -10.84
N ALA A 18 8.61 6.90 -10.06
CA ALA A 18 9.50 6.58 -8.94
C ALA A 18 8.79 5.74 -7.86
N ARG A 19 7.52 6.05 -7.57
CA ARG A 19 6.65 5.30 -6.66
C ARG A 19 6.23 3.91 -7.16
N GLY A 20 6.58 3.54 -8.39
CA GLY A 20 6.37 2.20 -8.93
C GLY A 20 5.13 2.03 -9.81
N PHE A 21 4.42 3.11 -10.16
CA PHE A 21 3.37 3.05 -11.18
C PHE A 21 3.97 2.68 -12.55
N SER A 22 3.20 1.95 -13.37
CA SER A 22 3.61 1.68 -14.74
C SER A 22 3.78 2.99 -15.52
N PRO A 23 4.62 3.04 -16.57
CA PRO A 23 4.79 4.24 -17.39
C PRO A 23 3.48 4.80 -17.91
N GLU A 24 2.58 3.94 -18.38
CA GLU A 24 1.28 4.30 -18.94
C GLU A 24 0.38 4.89 -17.87
N GLU A 25 0.35 4.31 -16.66
CA GLU A 25 -0.47 4.82 -15.57
C GLU A 25 0.08 6.13 -14.99
N ALA A 26 1.40 6.24 -14.86
CA ALA A 26 2.05 7.47 -14.45
C ALA A 26 1.77 8.61 -15.45
N ALA A 27 1.80 8.31 -16.76
CA ALA A 27 1.48 9.26 -17.81
C ALA A 27 0.01 9.70 -17.77
N ARG A 28 -0.93 8.76 -17.68
CA ARG A 28 -2.36 9.08 -17.54
C ARG A 28 -2.65 9.96 -16.32
N ARG A 29 -2.12 9.60 -15.15
CA ARG A 29 -2.31 10.36 -13.91
C ARG A 29 -1.61 11.72 -13.91
N ALA A 30 -0.58 11.89 -14.72
CA ALA A 30 0.12 13.17 -14.91
C ALA A 30 -0.48 14.03 -16.04
N ASP A 31 -1.60 13.61 -16.64
CA ASP A 31 -2.23 14.28 -17.78
C ASP A 31 -1.28 14.38 -19.00
N LEU A 32 -0.57 13.28 -19.26
CA LEU A 32 0.43 13.07 -20.31
C LEU A 32 0.23 11.72 -21.03
N ALA A 33 -1.02 11.26 -21.16
CA ALA A 33 -1.32 9.99 -21.82
C ALA A 33 -0.66 9.88 -23.20
N ASP A 34 -0.20 8.68 -23.55
CA ASP A 34 0.50 8.32 -24.80
C ASP A 34 1.89 8.96 -25.00
N MET A 35 2.37 9.75 -24.02
CA MET A 35 3.69 10.39 -24.07
C MET A 35 4.77 9.63 -23.29
N GLU A 36 4.47 8.48 -22.70
CA GLU A 36 5.38 7.73 -21.82
C GLU A 36 6.69 7.34 -22.50
N ASN A 37 6.63 6.89 -23.76
CA ASN A 37 7.82 6.50 -24.52
C ASN A 37 8.71 7.71 -24.83
N LEU A 38 8.11 8.87 -25.11
CA LEU A 38 8.83 10.11 -25.37
C LEU A 38 9.48 10.65 -24.07
N LEU A 39 8.74 10.63 -22.96
CA LEU A 39 9.23 10.98 -21.62
C LEU A 39 10.40 10.10 -21.22
N LEU A 40 10.23 8.77 -21.33
CA LEU A 40 11.25 7.80 -20.99
C LEU A 40 12.42 7.80 -21.97
N GLY A 41 12.25 8.30 -23.20
CA GLY A 41 13.36 8.54 -24.14
C GLY A 41 14.36 9.59 -23.64
N SER A 42 13.93 10.51 -22.79
CA SER A 42 14.78 11.56 -22.21
C SER A 42 15.67 11.03 -21.07
N VAL A 43 16.99 11.10 -21.26
CA VAL A 43 17.99 10.76 -20.23
C VAL A 43 17.77 11.55 -18.94
N ARG A 44 17.37 12.83 -19.06
CA ARG A 44 17.10 13.70 -17.91
C ARG A 44 15.95 13.16 -17.06
N VAL A 45 14.85 12.74 -17.70
CA VAL A 45 13.68 12.17 -17.03
C VAL A 45 14.05 10.86 -16.36
N ARG A 46 14.74 9.95 -17.06
CA ARG A 46 15.19 8.67 -16.47
C ARG A 46 16.10 8.87 -15.25
N ARG A 47 17.07 9.80 -15.33
CA ARG A 47 17.94 10.13 -14.18
C ARG A 47 17.16 10.71 -13.00
N ARG A 48 16.15 11.54 -13.28
CA ARG A 48 15.30 12.11 -12.24
C ARG A 48 14.47 11.03 -11.54
N ILE A 49 13.88 10.11 -12.30
CA ILE A 49 13.13 8.97 -11.74
C ILE A 49 14.05 8.10 -10.87
N ALA A 50 15.24 7.75 -11.36
CA ALA A 50 16.20 6.94 -10.60
C ALA A 50 16.62 7.62 -9.29
N ARG A 51 16.87 8.94 -9.31
CA ARG A 51 17.18 9.71 -8.10
C ARG A 51 16.02 9.74 -7.11
N LEU A 52 14.81 10.01 -7.59
CA LEU A 52 13.62 10.04 -6.74
C LEU A 52 13.34 8.67 -6.11
N ARG A 53 13.52 7.58 -6.87
CA ARG A 53 13.40 6.22 -6.35
C ARG A 53 14.42 5.97 -5.25
N ALA A 54 15.70 6.29 -5.46
CA ALA A 54 16.73 6.13 -4.44
C ALA A 54 16.41 6.93 -3.15
N GLN A 55 15.91 8.17 -3.28
CA GLN A 55 15.49 8.97 -2.14
C GLN A 55 14.29 8.36 -1.40
N LEU A 56 13.32 7.82 -2.14
CA LEU A 56 12.18 7.13 -1.54
C LEU A 56 12.60 5.84 -0.83
N ASP A 57 13.51 5.06 -1.42
CA ASP A 57 14.04 3.84 -0.82
C ASP A 57 14.87 4.14 0.44
N GLU A 58 15.58 5.27 0.48
CA GLU A 58 16.31 5.74 1.66
C GLU A 58 15.36 6.19 2.78
N MET A 59 14.33 6.97 2.44
CA MET A 59 13.33 7.46 3.42
C MET A 59 12.41 6.34 3.93
N PHE A 60 12.07 5.41 3.05
CA PHE A 60 11.12 4.33 3.30
C PHE A 60 11.70 3.02 2.80
N PRO A 61 12.65 2.42 3.53
CA PRO A 61 13.29 1.19 3.10
C PRO A 61 12.23 0.08 2.90
N PRO A 62 12.41 -0.80 1.91
CA PRO A 62 11.41 -1.82 1.57
C PRO A 62 10.94 -2.66 2.76
N GLN A 63 11.86 -2.96 3.70
CA GLN A 63 11.56 -3.70 4.92
C GLN A 63 10.64 -2.91 5.88
N ALA A 64 10.82 -1.59 5.99
CA ALA A 64 9.95 -0.74 6.79
C ALA A 64 8.55 -0.63 6.17
N LEU A 65 8.46 -0.51 4.84
CA LEU A 65 7.19 -0.53 4.12
C LEU A 65 6.46 -1.87 4.27
N ALA A 66 7.17 -2.99 4.14
CA ALA A 66 6.62 -4.34 4.34
C ALA A 66 6.09 -4.52 5.77
N ARG A 67 6.86 -4.07 6.78
CA ARG A 67 6.44 -4.08 8.19
C ARG A 67 5.20 -3.22 8.43
N ALA A 68 5.14 -2.02 7.89
CA ALA A 68 3.98 -1.15 8.02
C ALA A 68 2.73 -1.76 7.36
N GLY A 69 2.88 -2.37 6.18
CA GLY A 69 1.78 -3.08 5.50
C GLY A 69 1.28 -4.28 6.30
N LEU A 70 2.18 -5.16 6.76
CA LEU A 70 1.79 -6.31 7.57
C LEU A 70 1.16 -5.90 8.90
N ALA A 71 1.65 -4.84 9.55
CA ALA A 71 1.05 -4.29 10.77
C ALA A 71 -0.38 -3.80 10.51
N ARG A 72 -0.64 -3.13 9.38
CA ARG A 72 -1.99 -2.72 9.00
C ARG A 72 -2.90 -3.93 8.76
N ILE A 73 -2.42 -4.98 8.11
CA ILE A 73 -3.21 -6.22 7.92
C ILE A 73 -3.51 -6.90 9.25
N ALA A 74 -2.52 -7.00 10.14
CA ALA A 74 -2.62 -7.72 11.40
C ALA A 74 -3.46 -6.98 12.45
N LEU A 75 -3.30 -5.65 12.53
CA LEU A 75 -3.81 -4.81 13.62
C LEU A 75 -4.88 -3.82 13.17
N GLY A 76 -5.10 -3.66 11.86
CA GLY A 76 -6.05 -2.71 11.29
C GLY A 76 -7.50 -3.16 11.43
N ASP A 77 -8.39 -2.17 11.51
CA ASP A 77 -9.82 -2.39 11.42
C ASP A 77 -10.24 -2.67 9.97
N ALA A 78 -10.96 -3.77 9.77
CA ALA A 78 -11.46 -4.22 8.47
C ALA A 78 -12.98 -4.04 8.33
N SER A 79 -13.66 -3.50 9.36
CA SER A 79 -15.12 -3.36 9.42
C SER A 79 -15.69 -2.66 8.18
N GLY A 80 -15.11 -1.51 7.80
CA GLY A 80 -15.56 -0.71 6.65
C GLY A 80 -15.42 -1.37 5.27
N ALA A 81 -14.68 -2.48 5.16
CA ALA A 81 -14.54 -3.23 3.91
C ALA A 81 -15.62 -4.33 3.75
N LEU A 82 -16.28 -4.73 4.84
CA LEU A 82 -17.23 -5.85 4.87
C LEU A 82 -18.65 -5.44 4.49
N ASP A 83 -18.98 -4.15 4.57
CA ASP A 83 -20.35 -3.69 4.41
C ASP A 83 -20.88 -3.77 2.98
N GLY A 84 -20.04 -4.05 1.98
CA GLY A 84 -20.42 -4.35 0.57
C GLY A 84 -21.17 -3.25 -0.20
N GLN A 85 -21.68 -2.25 0.52
CA GLN A 85 -22.56 -1.17 0.08
C GLN A 85 -21.76 0.12 -0.15
N GLN A 86 -20.53 0.19 0.37
CA GLN A 86 -19.69 1.37 0.31
C GLN A 86 -18.75 1.29 -0.90
N THR A 87 -19.11 2.01 -1.97
CA THR A 87 -18.17 2.33 -3.05
C THR A 87 -17.07 3.20 -2.47
N GLY A 88 -15.91 2.59 -2.17
CA GLY A 88 -14.75 3.29 -1.61
C GLY A 88 -14.19 2.73 -0.29
N GLY A 89 -14.66 1.57 0.18
CA GLY A 89 -14.09 0.90 1.37
C GLY A 89 -12.60 0.55 1.20
N ASP A 90 -11.85 0.55 2.30
CA ASP A 90 -10.43 0.20 2.30
C ASP A 90 -10.22 -1.31 2.11
N LEU A 91 -9.81 -1.70 0.90
CA LEU A 91 -9.53 -3.09 0.54
C LEU A 91 -8.11 -3.55 0.89
N PHE A 92 -7.37 -2.81 1.73
CA PHE A 92 -6.01 -3.20 2.13
C PHE A 92 -5.94 -4.59 2.77
N HIS A 93 -7.02 -5.01 3.42
CA HIS A 93 -7.15 -6.33 4.04
C HIS A 93 -7.55 -7.43 3.04
N ALA A 94 -7.81 -7.13 1.76
CA ALA A 94 -8.20 -8.12 0.76
C ALA A 94 -6.97 -8.88 0.21
N ALA A 95 -7.03 -10.21 0.27
CA ALA A 95 -6.08 -11.13 -0.35
C ALA A 95 -6.45 -11.45 -1.80
N GLU A 96 -7.75 -11.44 -2.12
CA GLU A 96 -8.25 -11.77 -3.46
C GLU A 96 -9.57 -11.06 -3.73
N VAL A 97 -9.76 -10.58 -4.96
CA VAL A 97 -11.03 -10.03 -5.46
C VAL A 97 -11.38 -10.76 -6.74
N LYS A 98 -12.54 -11.41 -6.78
CA LYS A 98 -13.05 -12.19 -7.92
C LYS A 98 -14.40 -11.68 -8.37
N LEU A 99 -14.59 -11.61 -9.69
CA LEU A 99 -15.92 -11.42 -10.26
C LEU A 99 -16.63 -12.78 -10.34
N ALA A 100 -17.71 -12.94 -9.58
CA ALA A 100 -18.53 -14.15 -9.58
C ALA A 100 -19.33 -14.25 -10.90
N LYS A 101 -19.59 -15.49 -11.34
CA LYS A 101 -20.31 -15.80 -12.59
C LYS A 101 -21.74 -15.21 -12.64
N ALA A 102 -22.34 -14.93 -11.48
CA ALA A 102 -23.67 -14.34 -11.36
C ALA A 102 -23.65 -12.79 -11.25
N GLY A 103 -22.51 -12.14 -11.54
CA GLY A 103 -22.37 -10.68 -11.49
C GLY A 103 -22.07 -10.10 -10.12
N GLY A 104 -21.92 -10.92 -9.08
CA GLY A 104 -21.44 -10.51 -7.76
C GLY A 104 -19.91 -10.37 -7.70
N VAL A 105 -19.39 -9.69 -6.68
CA VAL A 105 -17.95 -9.66 -6.38
C VAL A 105 -17.69 -10.47 -5.12
N GLU A 106 -16.79 -11.44 -5.19
CA GLU A 106 -16.30 -12.20 -4.05
C GLU A 106 -14.96 -11.60 -3.59
N ILE A 107 -14.84 -11.30 -2.30
CA ILE A 107 -13.63 -10.75 -1.70
C ILE A 107 -13.15 -11.71 -0.61
N LYS A 108 -11.91 -12.17 -0.73
CA LYS A 108 -11.23 -12.95 0.30
C LYS A 108 -10.31 -12.03 1.07
N PHE A 109 -10.43 -11.99 2.39
CA PHE A 109 -9.56 -11.18 3.25
C PHE A 109 -8.30 -11.96 3.66
N PHE A 110 -7.23 -11.23 3.96
CA PHE A 110 -6.00 -11.76 4.55
C PHE A 110 -6.27 -12.30 5.96
N ASP A 111 -5.62 -13.41 6.29
CA ASP A 111 -5.63 -13.96 7.64
C ASP A 111 -4.65 -13.16 8.53
N ARG A 112 -5.16 -12.56 9.62
CA ARG A 112 -4.36 -11.75 10.55
C ARG A 112 -3.23 -12.55 11.20
N LEU A 113 -3.42 -13.83 11.50
CA LEU A 113 -2.38 -14.68 12.10
C LEU A 113 -1.20 -14.83 11.15
N ARG A 114 -1.46 -14.97 9.85
CA ARG A 114 -0.38 -15.04 8.85
C ARG A 114 0.44 -13.76 8.82
N ALA A 115 -0.20 -12.60 8.92
CA ALA A 115 0.50 -11.31 8.95
C ALA A 115 1.34 -11.15 10.23
N LEU A 116 0.81 -11.57 11.38
CA LEU A 116 1.53 -11.59 12.66
C LEU A 116 2.75 -12.51 12.62
N SER A 117 2.63 -13.72 12.06
CA SER A 117 3.76 -14.64 11.90
C SER A 117 4.89 -14.03 11.06
N MET A 118 4.55 -13.36 9.95
CA MET A 118 5.54 -12.68 9.11
C MET A 118 6.20 -11.49 9.84
N LEU A 119 5.45 -10.76 10.69
CA LEU A 119 6.01 -9.69 11.53
C LEU A 119 7.01 -10.22 12.56
N ALA A 120 6.70 -11.36 13.20
CA ALA A 120 7.59 -12.02 14.15
C ALA A 120 8.91 -12.44 13.48
N GLU A 121 8.83 -13.08 12.31
CA GLU A 121 10.00 -13.50 11.53
C GLU A 121 10.90 -12.33 11.14
N MET A 122 10.32 -11.20 10.71
CA MET A 122 11.08 -9.99 10.38
C MET A 122 11.70 -9.30 11.60
N GLY A 123 11.22 -9.57 12.81
CA GLY A 123 11.81 -9.08 14.06
C GLY A 123 13.08 -9.81 14.48
N GLY A 124 13.47 -10.88 13.76
CA GLY A 124 14.61 -11.72 14.13
C GLY A 124 14.32 -12.63 15.32
N ALA A 125 13.09 -12.64 15.82
CA ALA A 125 12.65 -13.54 16.88
C ALA A 125 12.02 -14.77 16.22
N SER A 126 12.76 -15.89 16.20
CA SER A 126 12.24 -17.17 15.74
C SER A 126 11.70 -17.97 16.93
N GLY A 127 10.46 -18.46 16.83
CA GLY A 127 9.84 -19.31 17.86
C GLY A 127 8.43 -18.87 18.27
N GLY A 128 7.78 -19.68 19.10
CA GLY A 128 6.40 -19.46 19.54
C GLY A 128 6.21 -18.20 20.39
N ASP A 129 7.23 -17.78 21.13
CA ASP A 129 7.15 -16.63 22.05
C ASP A 129 6.98 -15.29 21.31
N ALA A 130 7.63 -15.14 20.15
CA ALA A 130 7.50 -13.93 19.33
C ALA A 130 6.09 -13.77 18.75
N LEU A 131 5.47 -14.89 18.36
CA LEU A 131 4.08 -14.91 17.90
C LEU A 131 3.12 -14.63 19.05
N LEU A 132 3.38 -15.16 20.24
CA LEU A 132 2.58 -14.91 21.44
C LEU A 132 2.60 -13.44 21.85
N GLU A 133 3.75 -12.77 21.75
CA GLU A 133 3.87 -11.34 22.00
C GLU A 133 3.09 -10.51 20.97
N ALA A 134 3.20 -10.85 19.69
CA ALA A 134 2.45 -10.19 18.61
C ALA A 134 0.93 -10.37 18.77
N LEU A 135 0.48 -11.54 19.20
CA LEU A 135 -0.92 -11.82 19.56
C LEU A 135 -1.37 -10.97 20.75
N SER A 136 -0.54 -10.85 21.78
CA SER A 136 -0.82 -10.05 22.98
C SER A 136 -0.90 -8.55 22.68
N LEU A 137 -0.11 -8.05 21.72
CA LEU A 137 -0.24 -6.68 21.20
C LEU A 137 -1.56 -6.49 20.45
N SER A 138 -1.93 -7.43 19.59
CA SER A 138 -3.16 -7.38 18.79
C SER A 138 -4.42 -7.38 19.66
N ALA A 139 -4.44 -8.18 20.72
CA ALA A 139 -5.55 -8.22 21.66
C ALA A 139 -5.72 -6.88 22.41
N ARG A 140 -4.61 -6.22 22.76
CA ARG A 140 -4.64 -4.91 23.42
C ARG A 140 -5.15 -3.80 22.51
N THR A 141 -4.82 -3.83 21.22
CA THR A 141 -5.33 -2.83 20.26
C THR A 141 -6.83 -2.96 19.96
N LEU A 142 -7.42 -4.14 20.20
CA LEU A 142 -8.86 -4.39 20.02
C LEU A 142 -9.68 -4.13 21.30
N GLY A 143 -9.06 -4.17 22.47
CA GLY A 143 -9.73 -3.99 23.76
C GLY A 143 -9.94 -2.53 24.19
N THR A 144 -9.44 -1.55 23.43
CA THR A 144 -9.53 -0.12 23.82
C THR A 144 -10.82 0.57 23.38
N ASP A 145 -11.71 -0.13 22.67
CA ASP A 145 -12.98 0.47 22.19
C ASP A 145 -14.16 0.27 23.17
N GLU A 146 -14.01 -0.54 24.23
CA GLU A 146 -15.11 -0.81 25.18
C GLU A 146 -15.10 0.04 26.47
N GLU A 147 -14.05 0.84 26.74
CA GLU A 147 -13.97 1.67 27.98
C GLU A 147 -14.32 3.16 27.79
N ALA A 148 -14.94 3.58 26.67
CA ALA A 148 -15.32 4.98 26.44
C ALA A 148 -16.84 5.29 26.51
N THR A 149 -17.68 4.33 26.91
CA THR A 149 -19.11 4.60 27.16
C THR A 149 -19.57 3.97 28.47
N GLY A 150 -19.16 4.58 29.59
CA GLY A 150 -19.59 4.12 30.89
C GLY A 150 -19.09 4.97 32.04
N SER A 151 -19.41 6.26 32.06
CA SER A 151 -19.62 7.06 33.29
C SER A 151 -19.88 8.54 32.92
N GLY A 152 -21.03 9.06 33.31
CA GLY A 152 -21.41 10.47 33.17
C GLY A 152 -22.91 10.65 32.96
#